data_AF-A0A0K0DCP4-F1
#
_entry.id   AF-A0A0K0DCP4-F1
#
_cell.length_a   1.000
_cell.length_b   1.000
_cell.length_c   1.000
_cell.angle_alpha   90.00
_cell.angle_beta   90.00
_cell.angle_gamma   90.00
#
_symmetry.space_group_name_H-M   'P 1'
#
loop_
_entity.id
_entity.type
_entity.pdbx_description
1 polymer ?
#
loop_
_entity_poly.entity_id
_entity_poly.type
_entity_poly.pdbx_seq_one_letter_code
_entity_poly.pdbx_strand_id
1 'polypeptide(L)'
;MILLGRAIRPTCTKSTLVSQIPPYLVEKCTIECKHGGLVQDDCSCKCGYGFSGKRCELLAKEASFSDKSCGVIDVLGDGIVSLSTYPEPRSKTTFCQWLLQSDDPWTYIEVNIERLGLDGEDMRPGSHCNDFFTAFGEEEQVGPIPCDGSRNVTKLRSKTNWLLLELRSDPYSDTEVTGPLLRYGIKRIQPGSYPLVL
;
A
#
# COMPACT_ATOMS: atom_id res chain seq x y z
N MET A 1 -18.03 42.87 -26.55
CA MET A 1 -17.49 42.77 -25.18
C MET A 1 -18.54 43.35 -24.24
N ILE A 2 -19.16 42.68 -23.26
CA ILE A 2 -18.96 41.39 -22.60
C ILE A 2 -20.36 40.88 -22.18
N LEU A 3 -20.56 39.56 -22.30
CA LEU A 3 -21.70 38.79 -21.80
C LEU A 3 -21.69 38.73 -20.27
N LEU A 4 -22.84 38.95 -19.62
CA LEU A 4 -23.11 38.49 -18.25
C LEU A 4 -24.52 37.91 -18.17
N GLY A 5 -24.67 36.65 -18.60
CA GLY A 5 -25.85 35.84 -18.35
C GLY A 5 -25.81 35.29 -16.92
N ARG A 6 -26.79 35.67 -16.10
CA ARG A 6 -26.98 35.17 -14.73
C ARG A 6 -27.49 33.73 -14.75
N ALA A 7 -26.93 32.94 -13.84
CA ALA A 7 -27.24 31.54 -13.59
C ALA A 7 -28.72 31.29 -13.29
N ILE A 8 -29.32 30.37 -14.05
CA ILE A 8 -30.65 29.82 -13.80
C ILE A 8 -30.49 28.72 -12.75
N ARG A 9 -31.09 28.91 -11.58
CA ARG A 9 -31.23 27.86 -10.56
C ARG A 9 -32.23 26.81 -11.09
N PRO A 10 -31.93 25.50 -11.03
CA PRO A 10 -32.95 24.50 -11.29
C PRO A 10 -33.88 24.42 -10.07
N THR A 11 -35.07 24.98 -10.22
CA THR A 11 -36.22 24.73 -9.34
C THR A 11 -36.69 23.29 -9.53
N CYS A 12 -36.62 22.47 -8.48
CA CYS A 12 -37.28 21.16 -8.44
C CYS A 12 -38.79 21.36 -8.36
N THR A 13 -39.49 21.13 -9.47
CA THR A 13 -40.96 21.03 -9.51
C THR A 13 -41.38 19.68 -8.93
N LYS A 14 -42.16 19.70 -7.85
CA LYS A 14 -42.69 18.51 -7.19
C LYS A 14 -43.85 17.95 -8.03
N SER A 15 -43.56 17.04 -8.95
CA SER A 15 -44.59 16.30 -9.68
C SER A 15 -45.15 15.20 -8.78
N THR A 16 -46.42 15.35 -8.38
CA THR A 16 -47.16 14.33 -7.64
C THR A 16 -47.95 13.51 -8.65
N LEU A 17 -47.38 12.41 -9.12
CA LEU A 17 -48.12 11.34 -9.78
C LEU A 17 -47.53 9.99 -9.38
N VAL A 18 -48.39 9.19 -8.76
CA VAL A 18 -48.14 7.84 -8.26
C VAL A 18 -47.74 6.92 -9.42
N SER A 19 -46.56 6.32 -9.34
CA SER A 19 -46.13 5.19 -10.16
C SER A 19 -45.08 4.41 -9.39
N GLN A 20 -45.29 3.11 -9.26
CA GLN A 20 -44.48 2.16 -8.50
C GLN A 20 -43.05 2.16 -9.03
N ILE A 21 -42.10 2.68 -8.24
CA ILE A 21 -40.66 2.50 -8.51
C ILE A 21 -40.28 1.12 -7.95
N PRO A 22 -39.85 0.14 -8.77
CA PRO A 22 -39.31 -1.11 -8.25
C PRO A 22 -38.05 -0.81 -7.42
N PRO A 23 -37.80 -1.49 -6.29
CA PRO A 23 -36.69 -1.19 -5.38
C PRO A 23 -35.28 -1.57 -5.93
N TYR A 24 -35.10 -1.59 -7.26
CA TYR A 24 -33.95 -2.17 -7.93
C TYR A 24 -33.20 -1.21 -8.87
N LEU A 25 -33.14 0.07 -8.54
CA LEU A 25 -32.11 0.96 -9.08
C LEU A 25 -31.31 1.58 -7.94
N VAL A 26 -30.61 0.72 -7.19
CA VAL A 26 -29.38 1.18 -6.54
C VAL A 26 -28.39 1.36 -7.68
N GLU A 27 -28.12 2.59 -8.10
CA GLU A 27 -27.03 2.89 -9.02
C GLU A 27 -25.76 2.28 -8.43
N LYS A 28 -25.31 1.16 -8.99
CA LYS A 28 -24.06 0.53 -8.56
C LYS A 28 -22.95 1.51 -8.92
N CYS A 29 -22.28 2.03 -7.90
CA CYS A 29 -21.10 2.86 -8.09
C CYS A 29 -20.11 2.15 -9.02
N THR A 30 -19.71 2.82 -10.10
CA THR A 30 -18.75 2.28 -11.09
C THR A 30 -17.30 2.62 -10.74
N ILE A 31 -17.07 3.29 -9.62
CA ILE A 31 -15.74 3.64 -9.13
C ILE A 31 -15.00 2.40 -8.64
N GLU A 32 -13.73 2.32 -8.97
CA GLU A 32 -12.81 1.30 -8.48
C GLU A 32 -11.78 1.97 -7.57
N CYS A 33 -11.76 1.57 -6.30
CA CYS A 33 -10.77 2.01 -5.34
C CYS A 33 -9.48 1.19 -5.49
N LYS A 34 -8.34 1.87 -5.44
CA LYS A 34 -7.00 1.27 -5.52
C LYS A 34 -6.51 0.85 -4.13
N HIS A 35 -5.46 0.03 -4.13
CA HIS A 35 -4.69 -0.36 -2.95
C HIS A 35 -5.53 -0.85 -1.75
N GLY A 36 -6.55 -1.67 -2.02
CA GLY A 36 -7.43 -2.24 -1.00
C GLY A 36 -8.49 -1.27 -0.43
N GLY A 37 -8.69 -0.10 -1.06
CA GLY A 37 -9.76 0.81 -0.69
C GLY A 37 -11.17 0.21 -0.88
N LEU A 38 -12.12 0.69 -0.08
CA LEU A 38 -13.50 0.20 -0.06
C LEU A 38 -14.46 1.27 -0.60
N VAL A 39 -15.28 0.91 -1.60
CA VAL A 39 -16.35 1.76 -2.11
C VAL A 39 -17.42 1.94 -1.01
N GLN A 40 -17.79 3.17 -0.73
CA GLN A 40 -18.83 3.54 0.22
C GLN A 40 -20.18 3.77 -0.50
N ASP A 41 -21.26 3.89 0.27
CA ASP A 41 -22.62 4.10 -0.25
C ASP A 41 -22.78 5.43 -1.03
N ASP A 42 -21.93 6.42 -0.76
CA ASP A 42 -21.89 7.71 -1.46
C ASP A 42 -20.98 7.69 -2.71
N CYS A 43 -20.58 6.51 -3.17
CA CYS A 43 -19.63 6.30 -4.26
C CYS A 43 -18.26 6.96 -4.04
N SER A 44 -17.85 7.18 -2.79
CA SER A 44 -16.48 7.55 -2.44
C SER A 44 -15.63 6.33 -2.06
N CYS A 45 -14.31 6.48 -2.05
CA CYS A 45 -13.40 5.46 -1.58
C CYS A 45 -12.95 5.74 -0.14
N LYS A 46 -13.15 4.77 0.75
CA LYS A 46 -12.51 4.73 2.06
C LYS A 46 -11.14 4.04 1.93
N CYS A 47 -10.08 4.79 2.14
CA CYS A 47 -8.71 4.30 1.99
C CYS A 47 -8.22 3.52 3.21
N GLY A 48 -7.44 2.48 2.93
CA GLY A 48 -6.69 1.75 3.96
C GLY A 48 -5.51 2.55 4.50
N TYR A 49 -4.82 1.98 5.49
CA TYR A 49 -3.59 2.57 6.03
C TYR A 49 -2.57 2.83 4.92
N GLY A 50 -1.84 3.94 5.02
CA GLY A 50 -0.80 4.32 4.06
C GLY A 50 -1.31 5.03 2.80
N PHE A 51 -2.61 5.03 2.51
CA PHE A 51 -3.16 5.56 1.26
C PHE A 51 -4.14 6.74 1.45
N SER A 52 -4.22 7.59 0.44
CA SER A 52 -5.10 8.76 0.33
C SER A 52 -5.44 9.06 -1.14
N GLY A 53 -6.17 10.13 -1.39
CA GLY A 53 -6.67 10.48 -2.73
C GLY A 53 -8.12 10.04 -2.94
N LYS A 54 -8.69 10.36 -4.10
CA LYS A 54 -10.11 10.09 -4.38
C LYS A 54 -10.40 8.61 -4.58
N ARG A 55 -9.38 7.87 -5.03
CA ARG A 55 -9.40 6.44 -5.32
C ARG A 55 -8.35 5.68 -4.52
N CYS A 56 -7.75 6.27 -3.48
CA CYS A 56 -6.67 5.66 -2.70
C CYS A 56 -5.38 5.42 -3.51
N GLU A 57 -5.14 6.28 -4.48
CA GLU A 57 -4.03 6.22 -5.43
C GLU A 57 -2.74 6.88 -4.93
N LEU A 58 -2.81 7.66 -3.84
CA LEU A 58 -1.67 8.44 -3.32
C LEU A 58 -1.17 7.87 -1.99
N LEU A 59 0.14 8.01 -1.73
CA LEU A 59 0.72 7.68 -0.43
C LEU A 59 0.43 8.79 0.59
N ALA A 60 -0.30 8.47 1.65
CA ALA A 60 -0.76 9.45 2.65
C ALA A 60 0.39 10.05 3.48
N LYS A 61 1.55 9.39 3.51
CA LYS A 61 2.70 9.77 4.34
C LYS A 61 3.90 10.25 3.53
N GLU A 62 3.70 10.56 2.24
CA GLU A 62 4.76 11.02 1.35
C GLU A 62 5.55 12.22 1.91
N ALA A 63 4.85 13.19 2.51
CA ALA A 63 5.46 14.36 3.15
C ALA A 63 6.34 14.03 4.38
N SER A 64 6.28 12.80 4.90
CA SER A 64 7.09 12.33 6.04
C SER A 64 8.31 11.52 5.61
N PHE A 65 8.52 11.29 4.31
CA PHE A 65 9.66 10.53 3.83
C PHE A 65 10.98 11.24 4.15
N SER A 66 11.91 10.49 4.72
CA SER A 66 13.24 10.98 5.11
C SER A 66 14.35 10.55 4.15
N ASP A 67 14.02 9.71 3.16
CA ASP A 67 14.97 9.19 2.17
C ASP A 67 14.40 9.36 0.75
N LYS A 68 15.26 9.65 -0.22
CA LYS A 68 14.87 9.93 -1.61
C LYS A 68 14.48 8.68 -2.41
N SER A 69 14.77 7.48 -1.90
CA SER A 69 14.37 6.22 -2.52
C SER A 69 12.90 5.85 -2.24
N CYS A 70 12.26 6.51 -1.28
CA CYS A 70 10.86 6.27 -0.92
C CYS A 70 9.92 6.75 -2.00
N GLY A 71 8.76 6.10 -2.13
CA GLY A 71 7.71 6.48 -3.06
C GLY A 71 7.17 5.30 -3.86
N VAL A 72 6.63 5.62 -5.03
CA VAL A 72 6.00 4.65 -5.93
C VAL A 72 7.04 4.09 -6.90
N ILE A 73 7.00 2.77 -7.09
CA ILE A 73 7.86 2.03 -8.01
C ILE A 73 6.96 1.21 -8.92
N ASP A 74 6.95 1.58 -10.20
CA ASP A 74 6.23 0.82 -11.24
C ASP A 74 7.04 -0.42 -11.62
N VAL A 75 6.52 -1.58 -11.26
CA VAL A 75 7.14 -2.89 -11.43
C VAL A 75 6.85 -3.41 -12.84
N LEU A 76 7.87 -3.30 -13.70
CA LEU A 76 7.85 -3.82 -15.08
C LEU A 76 8.62 -5.16 -15.21
N GLY A 77 9.34 -5.57 -14.17
CA GLY A 77 10.21 -6.74 -14.16
C GLY A 77 10.85 -6.97 -12.80
N ASP A 78 11.98 -7.66 -12.77
CA ASP A 78 12.76 -7.87 -11.56
C ASP A 78 13.60 -6.62 -11.21
N GLY A 79 13.78 -6.35 -9.92
CA GLY A 79 14.52 -5.19 -9.45
C GLY A 79 14.93 -5.27 -7.98
N ILE A 80 15.49 -4.16 -7.48
CA ILE A 80 16.02 -4.04 -6.11
C ILE A 80 15.40 -2.81 -5.44
N VAL A 81 15.10 -2.92 -4.15
CA VAL A 81 14.69 -1.82 -3.29
C VAL A 81 15.62 -1.77 -2.08
N SER A 82 16.12 -0.57 -1.81
CA SER A 82 16.93 -0.24 -0.64
C SER A 82 16.86 1.25 -0.38
N LEU A 83 17.24 1.67 0.83
CA LEU A 83 17.47 3.08 1.13
C LEU A 83 18.57 3.65 0.22
N SER A 84 18.53 4.97 0.01
CA SER A 84 19.49 5.65 -0.86
C SER A 84 20.92 5.70 -0.30
N THR A 85 21.07 5.44 1.00
CA THR A 85 22.38 5.35 1.70
C THR A 85 23.01 3.97 1.59
N TYR A 86 22.25 2.92 1.25
CA TYR A 86 22.75 1.55 1.25
C TYR A 86 23.97 1.39 0.32
N PRO A 87 25.05 0.67 0.73
CA PRO A 87 25.18 -0.16 1.93
C PRO A 87 25.62 0.57 3.21
N GLU A 88 25.76 1.90 3.17
CA GLU A 88 26.15 2.68 4.34
C GLU A 88 25.02 2.77 5.37
N PRO A 89 25.34 3.03 6.65
CA PRO A 89 24.33 3.21 7.70
C PRO A 89 23.27 4.24 7.33
N ARG A 90 22.02 3.93 7.65
CA ARG A 90 20.88 4.86 7.45
C ARG A 90 20.89 5.97 8.51
N SER A 91 20.12 7.03 8.28
CA SER A 91 19.81 8.02 9.31
C SER A 91 19.03 7.39 10.48
N LYS A 92 19.30 7.84 11.71
CA LYS A 92 18.58 7.37 12.92
C LYS A 92 17.07 7.61 12.84
N THR A 93 16.65 8.73 12.26
CA THR A 93 15.24 9.07 12.00
C THR A 93 14.90 8.76 10.55
N THR A 94 14.53 7.50 10.29
CA THR A 94 14.14 7.02 8.96
C THR A 94 12.67 6.61 8.94
N PHE A 95 11.89 7.29 8.11
CA PHE A 95 10.55 6.87 7.71
C PHE A 95 10.52 6.74 6.19
N CYS A 96 10.19 5.55 5.70
CA CYS A 96 10.17 5.28 4.27
C CYS A 96 9.05 4.32 3.90
N GLN A 97 8.35 4.63 2.82
CA GLN A 97 7.40 3.71 2.20
C GLN A 97 7.78 3.48 0.74
N TRP A 98 7.82 2.22 0.32
CA TRP A 98 7.95 1.81 -1.08
C TRP A 98 6.65 1.14 -1.51
N LEU A 99 5.92 1.78 -2.43
CA LEU A 99 4.77 1.17 -3.09
C LEU A 99 5.23 0.51 -4.38
N LEU A 100 5.34 -0.81 -4.36
CA LEU A 100 5.54 -1.60 -5.56
C LEU A 100 4.18 -1.81 -6.22
N GLN A 101 4.01 -1.41 -7.47
CA GLN A 101 2.75 -1.57 -8.18
C GLN A 101 2.96 -1.96 -9.64
N SER A 102 1.99 -2.66 -10.23
CA SER A 102 1.94 -2.95 -11.66
C SER A 102 0.59 -2.58 -12.23
N ASP A 103 0.55 -2.10 -13.46
CA ASP A 103 -0.72 -1.82 -14.16
C ASP A 103 -1.45 -3.09 -14.62
N ASP A 104 -0.80 -4.26 -14.62
CA ASP A 104 -1.43 -5.54 -14.98
C ASP A 104 -2.17 -6.15 -13.77
N PRO A 105 -3.52 -6.14 -13.73
CA PRO A 105 -4.29 -6.65 -12.59
C PRO A 105 -4.17 -8.17 -12.41
N TRP A 106 -3.63 -8.89 -13.39
CA TRP A 106 -3.43 -10.33 -13.36
C TRP A 106 -2.02 -10.71 -12.91
N THR A 107 -1.39 -9.85 -12.12
CA THR A 107 -0.05 -10.09 -11.57
C THR A 107 -0.03 -10.02 -10.05
N TYR A 108 1.00 -10.63 -9.48
CA TYR A 108 1.41 -10.44 -8.11
C TYR A 108 2.91 -10.17 -8.06
N ILE A 109 3.33 -9.53 -6.97
CA ILE A 109 4.70 -9.11 -6.70
C ILE A 109 5.25 -10.03 -5.62
N GLU A 110 6.42 -10.58 -5.86
CA GLU A 110 7.20 -11.31 -4.87
C GLU A 110 8.38 -10.46 -4.44
N VAL A 111 8.65 -10.40 -3.15
CA VAL A 111 9.80 -9.69 -2.58
C VAL A 111 10.60 -10.68 -1.73
N ASN A 112 11.85 -10.91 -2.10
CA ASN A 112 12.81 -11.64 -1.30
C ASN A 112 13.58 -10.64 -0.42
N ILE A 113 13.63 -10.93 0.88
CA ILE A 113 14.34 -10.13 1.86
C ILE A 113 15.76 -10.68 1.96
N GLU A 114 16.72 -10.02 1.33
CA GLU A 114 18.13 -10.44 1.39
C GLU A 114 18.78 -10.02 2.71
N ARG A 115 18.40 -8.83 3.19
CA ARG A 115 18.85 -8.28 4.46
C ARG A 115 17.76 -7.36 5.01
N LEU A 116 17.46 -7.46 6.29
CA LEU A 116 16.55 -6.53 6.97
C LEU A 116 17.29 -5.27 7.43
N GLY A 117 18.50 -5.43 7.99
CA GLY A 117 19.31 -4.30 8.46
C GLY A 117 18.53 -3.41 9.44
N LEU A 118 17.77 -4.02 10.35
CA LEU A 118 16.97 -3.36 11.38
C LEU A 118 17.69 -3.41 12.72
N ASP A 119 17.48 -2.39 13.54
CA ASP A 119 17.91 -2.42 14.92
C ASP A 119 17.02 -3.37 15.75
N GLY A 120 17.67 -4.41 16.24
CA GLY A 120 17.10 -5.42 17.14
C GLY A 120 18.08 -5.85 18.22
N GLU A 121 19.21 -5.14 18.39
CA GLU A 121 20.16 -5.47 19.46
C GLU A 121 19.46 -5.32 20.82
N ASP A 122 19.86 -6.17 21.77
CA ASP A 122 19.28 -6.27 23.12
C ASP A 122 17.79 -6.66 23.23
N MET A 123 17.15 -7.04 22.12
CA MET A 123 15.80 -7.58 22.17
C MET A 123 15.76 -9.02 22.68
N ARG A 124 14.84 -9.30 23.61
CA ARG A 124 14.58 -10.68 24.02
C ARG A 124 14.00 -11.45 22.83
N PRO A 125 14.35 -12.73 22.66
CA PRO A 125 13.74 -13.57 21.63
C PRO A 125 12.20 -13.49 21.68
N GLY A 126 11.56 -13.28 20.54
CA GLY A 126 10.12 -13.08 20.36
C GLY A 126 9.61 -11.66 20.61
N SER A 127 10.48 -10.69 20.90
CA SER A 127 10.09 -9.27 21.07
C SER A 127 10.01 -8.55 19.73
N HIS A 128 9.21 -7.49 19.68
CA HIS A 128 9.25 -6.55 18.57
C HIS A 128 10.54 -5.75 18.60
N CYS A 129 11.07 -5.46 17.42
CA CYS A 129 12.25 -4.64 17.21
C CYS A 129 12.02 -3.19 17.61
N ASN A 130 13.12 -2.46 17.81
CA ASN A 130 13.07 -1.00 17.89
C ASN A 130 12.59 -0.43 16.55
N ASP A 131 13.14 -0.93 15.45
CA ASP A 131 12.71 -0.59 14.10
C ASP A 131 11.55 -1.47 13.62
N PHE A 132 10.57 -0.91 12.94
CA PHE A 132 9.49 -1.65 12.31
C PHE A 132 9.68 -1.73 10.81
N PHE A 133 9.67 -2.94 10.27
CA PHE A 133 9.50 -3.18 8.84
C PHE A 133 8.23 -3.98 8.60
N THR A 134 7.25 -3.39 7.91
CA THR A 134 5.91 -3.95 7.73
C THR A 134 5.54 -3.97 6.26
N ALA A 135 4.89 -5.06 5.83
CA ALA A 135 4.27 -5.15 4.51
C ALA A 135 2.75 -4.95 4.64
N PHE A 136 2.13 -4.36 3.62
CA PHE A 136 0.69 -4.28 3.45
C PHE A 136 0.30 -4.72 2.03
N GLY A 137 -0.84 -5.41 1.92
CA GLY A 137 -1.31 -5.98 0.65
C GLY A 137 -0.75 -7.38 0.37
N GLU A 138 -0.09 -7.98 1.35
CA GLU A 138 0.42 -9.35 1.33
C GLU A 138 -0.70 -10.40 1.35
N GLU A 139 -0.43 -11.59 0.78
CA GLU A 139 -1.36 -12.73 0.77
C GLU A 139 -1.57 -13.30 2.18
N GLU A 140 -0.48 -13.42 2.96
CA GLU A 140 -0.50 -13.88 4.34
C GLU A 140 -0.13 -12.74 5.27
N GLN A 141 -1.03 -12.33 6.16
CA GLN A 141 -0.75 -11.20 7.05
C GLN A 141 0.41 -11.53 8.00
N VAL A 142 1.56 -10.89 7.75
CA VAL A 142 2.77 -11.12 8.54
C VAL A 142 2.83 -10.16 9.73
N GLY A 143 2.31 -8.94 9.59
CA GLY A 143 2.58 -7.86 10.55
C GLY A 143 4.04 -7.39 10.47
N PRO A 144 4.55 -6.67 11.49
CA PRO A 144 5.96 -6.27 11.52
C PRO A 144 6.88 -7.49 11.51
N ILE A 145 7.88 -7.48 10.63
CA ILE A 145 8.86 -8.56 10.52
C ILE A 145 9.81 -8.46 11.72
N PRO A 146 9.97 -9.55 12.51
CA PRO A 146 10.89 -9.54 13.63
C PRO A 146 12.35 -9.59 13.14
N CYS A 147 13.22 -8.95 13.91
CA CYS A 147 14.66 -8.75 13.64
C CYS A 147 15.52 -9.84 14.30
N ASP A 148 14.94 -10.61 15.24
CA ASP A 148 15.61 -11.71 15.93
C ASP A 148 15.56 -13.04 15.15
N GLY A 149 14.93 -13.04 13.96
CA GLY A 149 14.76 -14.23 13.14
C GLY A 149 13.72 -15.23 13.66
N SER A 150 12.94 -14.90 14.70
CA SER A 150 11.92 -15.79 15.30
C SER A 150 10.84 -16.23 14.29
N ARG A 151 10.53 -15.37 13.33
CA ARG A 151 9.72 -15.72 12.16
C ARG A 151 10.66 -15.64 10.96
N ASN A 152 11.02 -16.80 10.40
CA ASN A 152 11.87 -16.94 9.21
C ASN A 152 11.19 -16.39 7.94
N VAL A 153 10.85 -15.10 7.95
CA VAL A 153 10.20 -14.40 6.84
C VAL A 153 11.30 -13.93 5.90
N THR A 154 11.60 -14.75 4.90
CA THR A 154 12.58 -14.44 3.86
C THR A 154 11.93 -13.99 2.56
N LYS A 155 10.62 -14.18 2.44
CA LYS A 155 9.84 -13.88 1.24
C LYS A 155 8.48 -13.31 1.61
N LEU A 156 8.08 -12.28 0.87
CA LEU A 156 6.75 -11.68 0.91
C LEU A 156 6.10 -11.85 -0.46
N ARG A 157 4.80 -12.07 -0.47
CA ARG A 157 4.01 -12.18 -1.69
C ARG A 157 2.78 -11.31 -1.57
N SER A 158 2.55 -10.46 -2.56
CA SER A 158 1.32 -9.66 -2.61
C SER A 158 0.12 -10.49 -3.00
N LYS A 159 -1.04 -10.13 -2.46
CA LYS A 159 -2.34 -10.71 -2.84
C LYS A 159 -2.78 -10.25 -4.23
N THR A 160 -2.37 -9.05 -4.62
CA THR A 160 -2.76 -8.39 -5.88
C THR A 160 -1.53 -7.75 -6.54
N ASN A 161 -1.73 -6.98 -7.61
CA ASN A 161 -0.70 -6.29 -8.38
C ASN A 161 0.00 -5.11 -7.67
N TRP A 162 -0.05 -5.06 -6.33
CA TRP A 162 0.62 -4.02 -5.54
C TRP A 162 1.07 -4.57 -4.18
N LEU A 163 2.12 -3.99 -3.61
CA LEU A 163 2.62 -4.25 -2.27
C LEU A 163 3.20 -2.97 -1.68
N LEU A 164 2.80 -2.61 -0.47
CA LEU A 164 3.36 -1.49 0.27
C LEU A 164 4.34 -2.00 1.32
N LEU A 165 5.58 -1.53 1.27
CA LEU A 165 6.63 -1.83 2.23
C LEU A 165 6.92 -0.58 3.05
N GLU A 166 6.85 -0.67 4.38
CA GLU A 166 7.05 0.46 5.27
C GLU A 166 8.20 0.18 6.24
N LEU A 167 9.17 1.07 6.28
CA LEU A 167 10.23 1.13 7.28
C LEU A 167 9.99 2.32 8.22
N ARG A 168 10.01 2.06 9.52
CA ARG A 168 9.98 3.07 10.57
C ARG A 168 11.08 2.77 11.58
N SER A 169 12.08 3.64 11.68
CA SER A 169 13.13 3.44 12.66
C SER A 169 12.81 4.07 14.01
N ASP A 170 13.43 3.53 15.05
CA ASP A 170 13.49 4.18 16.36
C ASP A 170 14.55 5.30 16.34
N PRO A 171 14.16 6.57 16.55
CA PRO A 171 15.11 7.69 16.59
C PRO A 171 16.08 7.64 17.78
N TYR A 172 15.80 6.84 18.80
CA TYR A 172 16.61 6.71 20.01
C TYR A 172 17.63 5.58 19.96
N SER A 173 17.64 4.80 18.88
CA SER A 173 18.65 3.76 18.69
C SER A 173 20.05 4.36 18.53
N ASP A 174 21.03 3.74 19.20
CA ASP A 174 22.46 4.03 19.02
C ASP A 174 23.14 3.05 18.04
N THR A 175 22.41 2.04 17.57
CA THR A 175 22.91 1.03 16.63
C THR A 175 22.97 1.59 15.21
N GLU A 176 24.12 1.47 14.57
CA GLU A 176 24.27 1.79 13.14
C GLU A 176 23.85 0.58 12.30
N VAL A 177 22.69 0.70 11.64
CA VAL A 177 22.17 -0.34 10.76
C VAL A 177 21.96 0.20 9.34
N THR A 178 21.95 -0.69 8.34
CA THR A 178 21.88 -0.30 6.93
C THR A 178 20.45 -0.05 6.41
N GLY A 179 19.45 -0.59 7.09
CA GLY A 179 18.12 -0.79 6.53
C GLY A 179 18.04 -1.97 5.55
N PRO A 180 16.85 -2.20 4.96
CA PRO A 180 16.57 -3.40 4.20
C PRO A 180 17.17 -3.38 2.79
N LEU A 181 17.62 -4.55 2.34
CA LEU A 181 17.94 -4.86 0.95
C LEU A 181 16.96 -5.93 0.46
N LEU A 182 16.17 -5.56 -0.55
CA LEU A 182 15.06 -6.36 -1.04
C LEU A 182 15.20 -6.57 -2.54
N ARG A 183 14.95 -7.80 -3.01
CA ARG A 183 14.79 -8.11 -4.43
C ARG A 183 13.34 -8.38 -4.74
N TYR A 184 12.76 -7.64 -5.67
CA TYR A 184 11.39 -7.89 -6.11
C TYR A 184 11.35 -8.49 -7.51
N GLY A 185 10.24 -9.17 -7.80
CA GLY A 185 9.91 -9.65 -9.13
C GLY A 185 8.40 -9.71 -9.31
N ILE A 186 7.96 -9.71 -10.56
CA ILE A 186 6.55 -9.78 -10.94
C ILE A 186 6.23 -11.13 -11.57
N LYS A 187 5.09 -11.70 -11.21
CA LYS A 187 4.60 -12.99 -11.73
C LYS A 187 3.14 -12.84 -12.16
N ARG A 188 2.75 -13.55 -13.21
CA ARG A 188 1.34 -13.62 -13.64
C ARG A 188 0.57 -14.66 -12.83
N ILE A 189 -0.67 -14.32 -12.51
CA ILE A 189 -1.66 -15.23 -11.95
C ILE A 189 -2.11 -16.14 -13.10
N GLN A 190 -1.92 -17.45 -12.95
CA GLN A 190 -2.45 -18.41 -13.91
C GLN A 190 -3.96 -18.57 -13.70
N PRO A 191 -4.81 -18.43 -14.73
CA PRO A 191 -6.23 -18.71 -14.61
C PRO A 191 -6.41 -20.22 -14.37
N GLY A 192 -6.76 -20.62 -13.14
CA GLY A 192 -7.06 -22.02 -12.79
C GLY A 192 -6.49 -22.54 -11.48
N SER A 193 -5.64 -21.80 -10.78
CA SER A 193 -5.05 -22.20 -9.49
C SER A 193 -5.79 -21.63 -8.26
N TYR A 194 -7.12 -21.59 -8.29
CA TYR A 194 -7.88 -21.44 -7.05
C TYR A 194 -7.89 -22.80 -6.37
N PRO A 195 -7.49 -22.94 -5.09
CA PRO A 195 -7.81 -24.15 -4.37
C PRO A 195 -9.35 -24.27 -4.35
N LEU A 196 -9.86 -25.37 -4.91
CA LEU A 196 -11.24 -25.77 -4.73
C LEU A 196 -11.46 -25.93 -3.23
N VAL A 197 -12.11 -24.93 -2.62
CA VAL A 197 -12.68 -25.10 -1.28
C VAL A 197 -13.89 -26.01 -1.46
N LEU A 198 -13.71 -27.28 -1.09
CA LEU A 198 -14.79 -28.25 -0.87
C LEU A 198 -15.58 -27.89 0.37
#